data_AF-A0A090M205-F1
#
_entry.id   AF-A0A090M205-F1
#
_cell.length_a   1.000
_cell.length_b   1.000
_cell.length_c   1.000
_cell.angle_alpha   90.00
_cell.angle_beta   90.00
_cell.angle_gamma   90.00
#
_symmetry.space_group_name_H-M   'P 1'
#
loop_
_entity.id
_entity.type
_entity.pdbx_description
1 polymer ?
#
loop_
_entity_poly.entity_id
_entity_poly.type
_entity_poly.pdbx_seq_one_letter_code
_entity_poly.pdbx_strand_id
1 'polypeptide(L)'
;MAHRGAVDARALPRATRARGRGDDGRCRVVARAGASRAAALLAEGRAMYERGDRMGGYKTFERALEGDTMSIETRGELNYCAMCCVAAFGDVEAAKMYLREMEGCGLAFEDATSDPSRMKMESSALMRNQLKKFAAGEGRSIGAVRREQFERERANEGAGTRSTISGLRDLDVSSDTDESVEAIVKRVGILIALSVVGFAALFNAGMGIMQPGSLPFEEIY
;
A
#
# COMPACT_ATOMS: atom_id res chain seq x y z
N MET A 1 -4.09 46.19 -84.07
CA MET A 1 -3.29 47.00 -83.11
C MET A 1 -3.79 46.65 -81.72
N ALA A 2 -3.07 45.83 -80.94
CA ALA A 2 -2.11 46.28 -79.90
C ALA A 2 -2.83 47.14 -78.82
N HIS A 3 -2.72 46.94 -77.51
CA HIS A 3 -1.81 46.16 -76.66
C HIS A 3 -2.38 46.18 -75.21
N ARG A 4 -2.18 45.10 -74.45
CA ARG A 4 -1.79 44.99 -73.02
C ARG A 4 -2.54 45.72 -71.89
N GLY A 5 -2.75 44.96 -70.80
CA GLY A 5 -2.82 45.45 -69.42
C GLY A 5 -3.46 44.42 -68.47
N ALA A 6 -2.88 43.24 -68.28
CA ALA A 6 -2.04 42.89 -67.12
C ALA A 6 -2.66 43.33 -65.76
N VAL A 7 -3.39 42.42 -65.11
CA VAL A 7 -3.84 42.58 -63.73
C VAL A 7 -2.84 41.81 -62.84
N ASP A 8 -1.88 42.55 -62.29
CA ASP A 8 -0.97 42.07 -61.25
C ASP A 8 -1.73 41.95 -59.92
N ALA A 9 -2.18 40.73 -59.59
CA ALA A 9 -2.62 40.41 -58.24
C ALA A 9 -1.40 40.15 -57.36
N ARG A 10 -0.96 41.19 -56.66
CA ARG A 10 0.07 41.15 -55.61
C ARG A 10 -0.17 40.00 -54.64
N ALA A 11 0.78 39.07 -54.60
CA ALA A 11 0.90 38.06 -53.58
C ALA A 11 1.10 38.73 -52.20
N LEU A 12 0.15 38.51 -51.29
CA LEU A 12 0.30 38.80 -49.87
C LEU A 12 1.27 37.78 -49.25
N PRO A 13 2.31 38.20 -48.51
CA PRO A 13 3.14 37.26 -47.78
C PRO A 13 2.31 36.65 -46.64
N ARG A 14 2.03 35.34 -46.73
CA ARG A 14 1.58 34.54 -45.58
C ARG A 14 2.69 34.57 -44.54
N ALA A 15 2.51 35.41 -43.52
CA ALA A 15 3.29 35.37 -42.30
C ALA A 15 3.01 34.05 -41.58
N THR A 16 3.83 33.04 -41.85
CA THR A 16 3.92 31.84 -41.03
C THR A 16 4.51 32.27 -39.68
N ARG A 17 3.65 32.62 -38.73
CA ARG A 17 4.05 32.81 -37.33
C ARG A 17 4.57 31.45 -36.82
N ALA A 18 5.90 31.31 -36.82
CA ALA A 18 6.59 30.28 -36.08
C ALA A 18 6.26 30.44 -34.59
N ARG A 19 5.26 29.66 -34.14
CA ARG A 19 4.87 29.53 -32.74
C ARG A 19 5.52 28.25 -32.25
N GLY A 20 6.65 28.36 -31.56
CA GLY A 20 7.32 27.18 -31.00
C GLY A 20 8.77 27.42 -30.66
N ARG A 21 9.04 28.15 -29.57
CA ARG A 21 10.29 28.10 -28.81
C ARG A 21 10.23 29.08 -27.63
N GLY A 22 9.58 28.69 -26.55
CA GLY A 22 9.52 29.54 -25.35
C GLY A 22 8.98 28.86 -24.11
N ASP A 23 8.06 27.91 -24.26
CA ASP A 23 7.41 27.25 -23.12
C ASP A 23 8.21 26.08 -22.52
N ASP A 24 8.98 25.36 -23.33
CA ASP A 24 9.67 24.14 -22.88
C ASP A 24 10.70 24.41 -21.76
N GLY A 25 11.33 25.59 -21.78
CA GLY A 25 12.28 26.01 -20.76
C GLY A 25 11.61 26.34 -19.42
N ARG A 26 10.47 27.04 -19.46
CA ARG A 26 9.70 27.39 -18.26
C ARG A 26 9.10 26.14 -17.62
N CYS A 27 8.52 25.25 -18.43
CA CYS A 27 7.97 23.98 -17.95
C CYS A 27 9.05 23.09 -17.31
N ARG A 28 10.26 23.01 -17.89
CA ARG A 28 11.37 22.26 -17.29
C ARG A 28 11.88 22.86 -15.98
N VAL A 29 12.00 24.19 -15.89
CA VAL A 29 12.44 24.86 -14.65
C VAL A 29 11.39 24.68 -13.55
N VAL A 30 10.11 24.83 -13.86
CA VAL A 30 9.01 24.62 -12.91
C VAL A 30 8.95 23.16 -12.46
N ALA A 31 9.06 22.19 -13.37
CA ALA A 31 9.06 20.77 -13.04
C ALA A 31 10.26 20.38 -12.16
N ARG A 32 11.46 20.93 -12.46
CA ARG A 32 12.66 20.68 -11.66
C ARG A 32 12.55 21.32 -10.27
N ALA A 33 12.01 22.53 -10.18
CA ALA A 33 11.77 23.20 -8.92
C ALA A 33 10.76 22.43 -8.05
N GLY A 34 9.67 21.94 -8.64
CA GLY A 34 8.70 21.11 -7.94
C GLY A 34 9.26 19.78 -7.45
N ALA A 35 10.03 19.08 -8.29
CA ALA A 35 10.70 17.83 -7.88
C ALA A 35 11.68 18.07 -6.72
N SER A 36 12.43 19.18 -6.75
CA SER A 36 13.33 19.56 -5.64
C SER A 36 12.58 19.91 -4.36
N ARG A 37 11.39 20.50 -4.47
CA ARG A 37 10.51 20.83 -3.34
C ARG A 37 9.91 19.57 -2.72
N ALA A 38 9.44 18.63 -3.53
CA ALA A 38 8.89 17.36 -3.06
C ALA A 38 9.95 16.56 -2.28
N ALA A 39 11.19 16.50 -2.79
CA ALA A 39 12.30 15.85 -2.11
C ALA A 39 12.65 16.53 -0.76
N ALA A 40 12.64 17.86 -0.70
CA ALA A 40 12.88 18.60 0.54
C ALA A 40 11.79 18.32 1.59
N LEU A 41 10.51 18.32 1.19
CA LEU A 41 9.38 18.02 2.07
C LEU A 41 9.40 16.56 2.56
N LEU A 42 9.83 15.62 1.71
CA LEU A 42 10.00 14.22 2.09
C LEU A 42 11.06 14.07 3.19
N ALA A 43 12.21 14.73 3.04
CA ALA A 43 13.25 14.72 4.07
C ALA A 43 12.78 15.40 5.37
N GLU A 44 12.10 16.53 5.27
CA GLU A 44 11.53 17.25 6.42
C GLU A 44 10.51 16.40 7.18
N GLY A 45 9.56 15.78 6.47
CA GLY A 45 8.53 14.96 7.08
C GLY A 45 9.10 13.70 7.76
N ARG A 46 10.14 13.09 7.20
CA ARG A 46 10.85 11.96 7.85
C ARG A 46 11.52 12.40 9.14
N ALA A 47 12.22 13.54 9.12
CA ALA A 47 12.85 14.08 10.30
C ALA A 47 11.82 14.41 11.41
N MET A 48 10.61 14.85 11.05
CA MET A 48 9.51 15.04 12.01
C MET A 48 9.02 13.71 12.58
N TYR A 49 8.84 12.70 11.73
CA TYR A 49 8.40 11.37 12.15
C TYR A 49 9.40 10.71 13.11
N GLU A 50 10.70 10.77 12.81
CA GLU A 50 11.76 10.24 13.67
C GLU A 50 11.82 10.91 15.04
N ARG A 51 11.40 12.18 15.14
CA ARG A 51 11.28 12.93 16.40
C ARG A 51 10.00 12.61 17.17
N GLY A 52 9.11 11.78 16.61
CA GLY A 52 7.81 11.42 17.17
C GLY A 52 6.67 12.37 16.80
N ASP A 53 6.92 13.42 16.00
CA ASP A 53 5.87 14.30 15.48
C ASP A 53 5.25 13.70 14.20
N ARG A 54 4.48 12.63 14.39
CA ARG A 54 3.86 11.87 13.30
C ARG A 54 2.79 12.68 12.56
N MET A 55 2.06 13.56 13.25
CA MET A 55 1.03 14.41 12.63
C MET A 55 1.64 15.55 11.83
N GLY A 56 2.72 16.17 12.32
CA GLY A 56 3.48 17.18 11.58
C GLY A 56 4.12 16.57 10.32
N GLY A 57 4.73 15.40 10.45
CA GLY A 57 5.26 14.63 9.33
C GLY A 57 4.18 14.31 8.29
N TYR A 58 3.03 13.78 8.72
CA TYR A 58 1.90 13.47 7.85
C TYR A 58 1.42 14.67 7.02
N LYS A 59 1.18 15.82 7.67
CA LYS A 59 0.76 17.04 6.97
C LYS A 59 1.80 17.53 5.97
N THR A 60 3.08 17.33 6.29
CA THR A 60 4.19 17.68 5.40
C THR A 60 4.22 16.79 4.16
N PHE A 61 3.93 15.49 4.31
CA PHE A 61 3.78 14.56 3.18
C PHE A 61 2.56 14.87 2.31
N GLU A 62 1.40 15.16 2.90
CA GLU A 62 0.20 15.58 2.16
C GLU A 62 0.45 16.84 1.34
N ARG A 63 1.07 17.85 1.95
CA ARG A 63 1.49 19.08 1.25
C ARG A 63 2.47 18.80 0.10
N ALA A 64 3.28 17.75 0.21
CA ALA A 64 4.16 17.34 -0.87
C ALA A 64 3.38 16.65 -2.00
N LEU A 65 2.42 15.78 -1.67
CA LEU A 65 1.55 15.07 -2.60
C LEU A 65 0.59 15.99 -3.38
N GLU A 66 0.19 17.12 -2.79
CA GLU A 66 -0.57 18.19 -3.46
C GLU A 66 0.22 18.87 -4.59
N GLY A 67 1.55 18.70 -4.64
CA GLY A 67 2.37 19.27 -5.71
C GLY A 67 2.24 18.51 -7.04
N ASP A 68 2.03 19.22 -8.14
CA ASP A 68 1.82 18.61 -9.47
C ASP A 68 3.08 18.04 -10.13
N THR A 69 4.28 18.34 -9.60
CA THR A 69 5.55 18.05 -10.27
C THR A 69 6.50 17.28 -9.36
N MET A 70 6.54 15.96 -9.53
CA MET A 70 7.49 15.05 -8.86
C MET A 70 7.71 13.79 -9.68
N SER A 71 8.75 13.02 -9.37
CA SER A 71 8.97 11.71 -9.97
C SER A 71 7.97 10.67 -9.42
N ILE A 72 7.70 9.62 -10.20
CA ILE A 72 6.85 8.50 -9.75
C ILE A 72 7.46 7.82 -8.51
N GLU A 73 8.79 7.70 -8.47
CA GLU A 73 9.52 7.12 -7.34
C GLU A 73 9.30 7.96 -6.06
N THR A 74 9.48 9.28 -6.15
CA THR A 74 9.23 10.21 -5.03
C THR A 74 7.78 10.18 -4.58
N ARG A 75 6.83 10.07 -5.52
CA ARG A 75 5.40 9.96 -5.22
C ARG A 75 5.09 8.66 -4.48
N GLY A 76 5.62 7.53 -4.95
CA GLY A 76 5.49 6.23 -4.28
C GLY A 76 6.07 6.27 -2.86
N GLU A 77 7.22 6.91 -2.70
CA GLU A 77 7.88 7.05 -1.41
C GLU A 77 7.12 7.99 -0.44
N LEU A 78 6.53 9.07 -0.94
CA LEU A 78 5.64 9.94 -0.15
C LEU A 78 4.39 9.20 0.32
N ASN A 79 3.76 8.42 -0.57
CA ASN A 79 2.60 7.59 -0.22
C ASN A 79 2.97 6.55 0.85
N TYR A 80 4.15 5.92 0.75
CA TYR A 80 4.64 5.02 1.79
C TYR A 80 4.81 5.73 3.15
N CYS A 81 5.40 6.93 3.16
CA CYS A 81 5.60 7.69 4.40
C CYS A 81 4.26 8.15 5.02
N ALA A 82 3.31 8.59 4.19
CA ALA A 82 1.95 8.94 4.62
C ALA A 82 1.23 7.73 5.20
N MET A 83 1.27 6.58 4.53
CA MET A 83 0.75 5.30 5.01
C MET A 83 1.32 4.95 6.40
N CYS A 84 2.64 5.06 6.59
CA CYS A 84 3.28 4.77 7.87
C CYS A 84 2.80 5.68 9.01
N CYS A 85 2.45 6.94 8.71
CA CYS A 85 1.86 7.86 9.69
C CYS A 85 0.43 7.44 10.08
N VAL A 86 -0.45 7.23 9.09
CA VAL A 86 -1.85 6.85 9.37
C VAL A 86 -1.98 5.46 9.99
N ALA A 87 -1.10 4.53 9.61
CA ALA A 87 -1.00 3.21 10.23
C ALA A 87 -0.56 3.30 11.70
N ALA A 88 0.29 4.27 12.06
CA ALA A 88 0.67 4.52 13.45
C ALA A 88 -0.49 5.10 14.28
N PHE A 89 -1.43 5.82 13.65
CA PHE A 89 -2.66 6.30 14.31
C PHE A 89 -3.77 5.24 14.42
N GLY A 90 -3.62 4.10 13.75
CA GLY A 90 -4.64 3.05 13.74
C GLY A 90 -5.72 3.24 12.67
N ASP A 91 -5.57 4.19 11.75
CA ASP A 91 -6.51 4.38 10.63
C ASP A 91 -6.17 3.43 9.47
N VAL A 92 -6.86 2.29 9.46
CA VAL A 92 -6.66 1.23 8.47
C VAL A 92 -7.12 1.67 7.08
N GLU A 93 -8.21 2.43 6.99
CA GLU A 93 -8.82 2.77 5.70
C GLU A 93 -8.00 3.83 4.96
N ALA A 94 -7.54 4.86 5.68
CA ALA A 94 -6.57 5.81 5.11
C ALA A 94 -5.27 5.10 4.71
N ALA A 95 -4.77 4.18 5.54
CA ALA A 95 -3.55 3.43 5.22
C ALA A 95 -3.71 2.60 3.93
N LYS A 96 -4.85 1.93 3.74
CA LYS A 96 -5.17 1.18 2.52
C LYS A 96 -5.22 2.08 1.28
N MET A 97 -5.71 3.31 1.40
CA MET A 97 -5.72 4.26 0.28
C MET A 97 -4.29 4.58 -0.18
N TYR A 98 -3.42 4.99 0.75
CA TYR A 98 -2.01 5.26 0.42
C TYR A 98 -1.26 4.03 -0.07
N LEU A 99 -1.59 2.84 0.45
CA LEU A 99 -1.03 1.58 -0.03
C LEU A 99 -1.37 1.32 -1.50
N ARG A 100 -2.61 1.56 -1.94
CA ARG A 100 -2.98 1.46 -3.37
C ARG A 100 -2.22 2.46 -4.24
N GLU A 101 -2.10 3.70 -3.78
CA GLU A 101 -1.39 4.76 -4.52
C GLU A 101 0.11 4.45 -4.63
N MET A 102 0.71 3.90 -3.57
CA MET A 102 2.09 3.43 -3.54
C MET A 102 2.32 2.26 -4.52
N GLU A 103 1.44 1.25 -4.50
CA GLU A 103 1.50 0.12 -5.43
C GLU A 103 1.30 0.58 -6.89
N GLY A 104 0.42 1.56 -7.12
CA GLY A 104 0.25 2.20 -8.43
C GLY A 104 1.50 2.92 -8.95
N CYS A 105 2.41 3.32 -8.05
CA CYS A 105 3.73 3.87 -8.39
C CYS A 105 4.81 2.79 -8.59
N GLY A 106 4.46 1.50 -8.46
CA GLY A 106 5.39 0.37 -8.60
C GLY A 106 6.19 0.03 -7.34
N LEU A 107 5.84 0.59 -6.18
CA LEU A 107 6.48 0.27 -4.91
C LEU A 107 5.64 -0.75 -4.14
N ALA A 108 6.11 -2.00 -4.05
CA ALA A 108 5.42 -3.07 -3.33
C ALA A 108 5.58 -2.92 -1.81
N PHE A 109 4.55 -3.30 -1.06
CA PHE A 109 4.52 -3.18 0.40
C PHE A 109 5.63 -3.96 1.12
N GLU A 110 5.88 -5.20 0.71
CA GLU A 110 6.91 -6.04 1.31
C GLU A 110 8.32 -5.49 1.05
N ASP A 111 8.57 -4.96 -0.15
CA ASP A 111 9.85 -4.32 -0.50
C ASP A 111 10.06 -3.05 0.32
N ALA A 112 9.03 -2.20 0.39
CA ALA A 112 9.10 -0.94 1.11
C ALA A 112 9.31 -1.12 2.62
N THR A 113 8.74 -2.18 3.21
CA THR A 113 8.86 -2.48 4.65
C THR A 113 10.13 -3.23 5.01
N SER A 114 10.75 -3.93 4.06
CA SER A 114 12.02 -4.65 4.25
C SER A 114 13.25 -3.75 4.04
N ASP A 115 13.09 -2.64 3.32
CA ASP A 115 14.17 -1.70 3.01
C ASP A 115 14.54 -0.82 4.23
N PRO A 116 15.77 -0.95 4.78
CA PRO A 116 16.21 -0.18 5.94
C PRO A 116 16.44 1.32 5.64
N SER A 117 16.52 1.71 4.36
CA SER A 117 16.67 3.11 3.97
C SER A 117 15.35 3.89 3.99
N ARG A 118 14.22 3.19 4.15
CA ARG A 118 12.88 3.76 4.20
C ARG A 118 12.41 3.96 5.62
N MET A 119 11.38 4.80 5.75
CA MET A 119 10.80 5.13 7.05
C MET A 119 10.20 3.89 7.71
N LYS A 120 10.70 3.52 8.89
CA LYS A 120 10.23 2.34 9.61
C LYS A 120 8.75 2.51 10.00
N MET A 121 7.94 1.53 9.64
CA MET A 121 6.53 1.51 10.02
C MET A 121 6.33 1.15 11.50
N GLU A 122 6.08 2.17 12.33
CA GLU A 122 5.75 2.02 13.75
C GLU A 122 4.25 1.81 13.99
N SER A 123 3.72 0.68 13.52
CA SER A 123 2.32 0.29 13.72
C SER A 123 2.18 -1.00 14.53
N SER A 124 0.96 -1.28 14.99
CA SER A 124 0.65 -2.54 15.69
C SER A 124 0.82 -3.74 14.77
N ALA A 125 1.14 -4.91 15.32
CA ALA A 125 1.28 -6.14 14.53
C ALA A 125 -0.02 -6.48 13.78
N LEU A 126 -1.18 -6.20 14.37
CA LEU A 126 -2.49 -6.37 13.73
C LEU A 126 -2.64 -5.46 12.51
N MET A 127 -2.27 -4.19 12.62
CA MET A 127 -2.29 -3.23 11.50
C MET A 127 -1.41 -3.70 10.35
N ARG A 128 -0.16 -4.10 10.64
CA ARG A 128 0.76 -4.61 9.62
C ARG A 128 0.22 -5.83 8.90
N ASN A 129 -0.37 -6.77 9.65
CA ASN A 129 -0.96 -7.97 9.07
C ASN A 129 -2.17 -7.65 8.18
N GLN A 130 -3.01 -6.68 8.55
CA GLN A 130 -4.13 -6.23 7.72
C GLN A 130 -3.67 -5.58 6.41
N LEU A 131 -2.65 -4.72 6.48
CA LEU A 131 -2.06 -4.11 5.28
C LEU A 131 -1.38 -5.14 4.38
N LYS A 132 -0.68 -6.12 4.97
CA LYS A 132 -0.09 -7.24 4.24
C LYS A 132 -1.14 -8.07 3.50
N LYS A 133 -2.23 -8.44 4.17
CA LYS A 133 -3.36 -9.15 3.54
C LYS A 133 -3.99 -8.35 2.41
N PHE A 134 -4.12 -7.05 2.62
CA PHE A 134 -4.67 -6.16 1.60
C PHE A 134 -3.76 -6.05 0.37
N ALA A 135 -2.45 -5.90 0.57
CA ALA A 135 -1.44 -5.89 -0.51
C ALA A 135 -1.45 -7.22 -1.29
N ALA A 136 -1.62 -8.35 -0.59
CA ALA A 136 -1.78 -9.69 -1.18
C ALA A 136 -3.08 -9.87 -1.98
N GLY A 137 -4.02 -8.91 -1.91
CA GLY A 137 -5.25 -8.92 -2.70
C GLY A 137 -6.50 -9.35 -1.95
N GLU A 138 -6.42 -9.76 -0.68
CA GLU A 138 -7.56 -10.25 0.13
C GLU A 138 -8.62 -9.16 0.43
N GLY A 139 -8.36 -7.90 0.05
CA GLY A 139 -9.27 -6.76 0.22
C GLY A 139 -9.55 -5.96 -1.06
N ARG A 140 -9.16 -6.46 -2.24
CA ARG A 140 -9.55 -5.85 -3.51
C ARG A 140 -11.04 -6.14 -3.72
N SER A 141 -11.87 -5.10 -3.65
CA SER A 141 -13.28 -5.23 -3.99
C SER A 141 -13.42 -5.81 -5.41
N ILE A 142 -14.34 -6.76 -5.56
CA ILE A 142 -14.66 -7.56 -6.76
C ILE A 142 -14.86 -6.72 -8.04
N GLY A 143 -14.99 -5.39 -7.94
CA GLY A 143 -15.10 -4.47 -9.08
C GLY A 143 -13.78 -4.19 -9.83
N ALA A 144 -12.62 -4.19 -9.16
CA ALA A 144 -11.33 -3.91 -9.79
C ALA A 144 -10.72 -5.16 -10.47
N VAL A 145 -10.92 -6.33 -9.87
CA VAL A 145 -10.50 -7.64 -10.42
C VAL A 145 -11.20 -7.92 -11.75
N ARG A 146 -12.45 -7.47 -11.94
CA ARG A 146 -13.16 -7.60 -13.21
C ARG A 146 -12.53 -6.80 -14.34
N ARG A 147 -11.82 -5.70 -14.09
CA ARG A 147 -11.20 -4.92 -15.17
C ARG A 147 -9.91 -5.59 -15.64
N GLU A 148 -9.07 -6.06 -14.72
CA GLU A 148 -7.87 -6.82 -15.05
C GLU A 148 -8.18 -8.18 -15.67
N GLN A 149 -9.19 -8.91 -15.18
CA GLN A 149 -9.61 -10.20 -15.76
C GLN A 149 -10.30 -10.01 -17.11
N PHE A 150 -11.18 -9.02 -17.26
CA PHE A 150 -11.83 -8.72 -18.55
C PHE A 150 -10.82 -8.18 -19.58
N GLU A 151 -9.81 -7.42 -19.16
CA GLU A 151 -8.74 -6.96 -20.08
C GLU A 151 -7.77 -8.10 -20.44
N ARG A 152 -7.51 -9.06 -19.53
CA ARG A 152 -6.76 -10.30 -19.84
C ARG A 152 -7.53 -11.27 -20.75
N GLU A 153 -8.82 -11.47 -20.49
CA GLU A 153 -9.69 -12.31 -21.32
C GLU A 153 -9.92 -11.68 -22.69
N ARG A 154 -10.10 -10.35 -22.77
CA ARG A 154 -10.20 -9.63 -24.06
C ARG A 154 -8.89 -9.60 -24.85
N ALA A 155 -7.74 -9.68 -24.17
CA ALA A 155 -6.44 -9.83 -24.83
C ALA A 155 -6.20 -11.27 -25.33
N ASN A 156 -6.82 -12.28 -24.71
CA ASN A 156 -6.73 -13.68 -25.11
C ASN A 156 -7.83 -14.14 -26.08
N GLU A 157 -8.99 -13.48 -26.11
CA GLU A 157 -10.10 -13.82 -26.98
C GLU A 157 -10.13 -12.94 -28.23
N GLY A 158 -9.41 -13.43 -29.25
CA GLY A 158 -9.72 -13.07 -30.63
C GLY A 158 -11.12 -13.53 -31.00
N ALA A 159 -11.97 -12.58 -31.38
CA ALA A 159 -13.15 -12.75 -32.24
C ALA A 159 -14.08 -13.96 -31.98
N GLY A 160 -15.19 -13.73 -31.27
CA GLY A 160 -16.47 -14.34 -31.65
C GLY A 160 -17.35 -14.87 -30.53
N THR A 161 -18.62 -14.48 -30.64
CA THR A 161 -19.82 -15.14 -30.08
C THR A 161 -20.25 -14.73 -28.67
N ARG A 162 -21.24 -13.83 -28.69
CA ARG A 162 -22.17 -13.55 -27.61
C ARG A 162 -22.98 -14.82 -27.29
N SER A 163 -22.67 -15.50 -26.18
CA SER A 163 -23.54 -16.54 -25.62
C SER A 163 -23.98 -16.17 -24.21
N THR A 164 -25.22 -16.54 -23.94
CA THR A 164 -26.09 -16.19 -22.84
C THR A 164 -25.60 -16.68 -21.48
N ILE A 165 -25.79 -15.82 -20.47
CA ILE A 165 -25.60 -16.06 -19.04
C ILE A 165 -26.27 -17.38 -18.63
N SER A 166 -25.46 -18.41 -18.39
CA SER A 166 -25.89 -19.67 -17.75
C SER A 166 -24.69 -20.31 -17.05
N GLY A 167 -24.12 -19.61 -16.06
CA GLY A 167 -22.97 -20.08 -15.28
C GLY A 167 -22.91 -19.52 -13.86
N LEU A 168 -23.94 -18.81 -13.40
CA LEU A 168 -24.00 -18.16 -12.07
C LEU A 168 -24.39 -19.12 -10.93
N ARG A 169 -24.40 -20.43 -11.16
CA ARG A 169 -24.79 -21.45 -10.16
C ARG A 169 -23.74 -22.53 -9.86
N ASP A 170 -22.62 -22.55 -10.58
CA ASP A 170 -21.58 -23.59 -10.44
C ASP A 170 -20.20 -23.05 -10.03
N LEU A 171 -20.12 -21.79 -9.57
CA LEU A 171 -18.96 -21.34 -8.80
C LEU A 171 -19.32 -21.49 -7.32
N ASP A 172 -19.37 -22.75 -6.93
CA ASP A 172 -19.15 -23.18 -5.56
C ASP A 172 -17.97 -22.37 -5.03
N VAL A 173 -18.19 -21.70 -3.90
CA VAL A 173 -17.13 -21.00 -3.19
C VAL A 173 -16.13 -22.08 -2.82
N SER A 174 -15.06 -22.26 -3.61
CA SER A 174 -13.91 -22.98 -3.12
C SER A 174 -13.37 -22.13 -1.97
N SER A 175 -13.80 -22.52 -0.79
CA SER A 175 -13.20 -22.17 0.47
C SER A 175 -11.80 -22.80 0.49
N ASP A 176 -10.91 -22.33 -0.39
CA ASP A 176 -9.48 -22.52 -0.27
C ASP A 176 -8.98 -21.55 0.82
N THR A 177 -9.49 -21.79 2.03
CA THR A 177 -8.97 -21.28 3.29
C THR A 177 -7.97 -22.29 3.86
N ASP A 178 -7.29 -23.06 3.01
CA ASP A 178 -6.58 -24.27 3.43
C ASP A 178 -5.09 -24.08 3.71
N GLU A 179 -4.51 -22.90 3.46
CA GLU A 179 -3.09 -22.63 3.80
C GLU A 179 -2.88 -21.97 5.17
N SER A 180 -3.91 -21.83 6.01
CA SER A 180 -3.75 -21.18 7.33
C SER A 180 -4.51 -21.82 8.50
N VAL A 181 -5.51 -22.66 8.25
CA VAL A 181 -6.25 -23.29 9.35
C VAL A 181 -5.38 -24.33 10.06
N GLU A 182 -4.61 -25.15 9.33
CA GLU A 182 -3.77 -26.18 9.93
C GLU A 182 -2.65 -25.59 10.81
N ALA A 183 -2.00 -24.51 10.34
CA ALA A 183 -0.94 -23.84 11.11
C ALA A 183 -1.49 -23.15 12.38
N ILE A 184 -2.70 -22.59 12.30
CA ILE A 184 -3.39 -21.97 13.44
C ILE A 184 -3.85 -23.05 14.43
N VAL A 185 -4.50 -24.12 13.95
CA VAL A 185 -4.94 -25.26 14.76
C VAL A 185 -3.76 -25.92 15.47
N LYS A 186 -2.61 -26.07 14.81
CA LYS A 186 -1.40 -26.63 15.42
C LYS A 186 -0.87 -25.75 16.56
N ARG A 187 -0.84 -24.43 16.39
CA ARG A 187 -0.39 -23.50 17.45
C ARG A 187 -1.36 -23.48 18.63
N VAL A 188 -2.66 -23.48 18.35
CA VAL A 188 -3.71 -23.50 19.40
C VAL A 188 -3.73 -24.85 20.13
N GLY A 189 -3.57 -25.96 19.42
CA GLY A 189 -3.48 -27.30 20.01
C GLY A 189 -2.26 -27.45 20.93
N ILE A 190 -1.09 -26.94 20.51
CA ILE A 190 0.11 -26.90 21.36
C ILE A 190 -0.14 -26.07 22.62
N LEU A 191 -0.79 -24.91 22.49
CA LEU A 191 -1.08 -24.04 23.62
C LEU A 191 -2.04 -24.69 24.63
N ILE A 192 -3.10 -25.36 24.16
CA ILE A 192 -4.04 -26.09 25.02
C ILE A 192 -3.33 -27.26 25.72
N ALA A 193 -2.52 -28.03 24.99
CA ALA A 193 -1.76 -29.13 25.56
C ALA A 193 -0.79 -28.65 26.66
N LEU A 194 -0.04 -27.57 26.42
CA LEU A 194 0.83 -26.97 27.42
C LEU A 194 0.06 -26.44 28.64
N SER A 195 -1.12 -25.87 28.41
CA SER A 195 -1.99 -25.37 29.49
C SER A 195 -2.49 -26.51 30.39
N VAL A 196 -2.95 -27.61 29.79
CA VAL A 196 -3.43 -28.80 30.52
C VAL A 196 -2.29 -29.47 31.27
N VAL A 197 -1.12 -29.63 30.64
CA VAL A 197 0.07 -30.19 31.29
C VAL A 197 0.56 -29.31 32.43
N GLY A 198 0.63 -28.00 32.21
CA GLY A 198 1.01 -27.02 33.23
C GLY A 198 0.03 -27.02 34.41
N PHE A 199 -1.27 -27.06 34.12
CA PHE A 199 -2.31 -27.16 35.16
C PHE A 199 -2.22 -28.48 35.93
N ALA A 200 -2.03 -29.62 35.26
CA ALA A 200 -1.88 -30.91 35.93
C ALA A 200 -0.62 -30.98 36.80
N ALA A 201 0.49 -30.37 36.36
CA ALA A 201 1.71 -30.27 37.14
C ALA A 201 1.52 -29.40 38.39
N LEU A 202 0.89 -28.23 38.24
CA LEU A 202 0.55 -27.34 39.36
C LEU A 202 -0.44 -27.97 40.33
N PHE A 203 -1.44 -28.69 39.80
CA PHE A 203 -2.46 -29.36 40.60
C PHE A 203 -1.88 -30.54 41.39
N ASN A 204 -1.03 -31.38 40.77
CA ASN A 204 -0.33 -32.46 41.48
C ASN A 204 0.67 -31.93 42.51
N ALA A 205 1.41 -30.86 42.19
CA ALA A 205 2.30 -30.22 43.15
C ALA A 205 1.52 -29.63 44.34
N GLY A 206 0.38 -28.98 44.07
CA GLY A 206 -0.52 -28.45 45.11
C GLY A 206 -1.14 -29.54 45.98
N MET A 207 -1.54 -30.66 45.39
CA MET A 207 -2.06 -31.83 46.12
C MET A 207 -0.97 -32.54 46.95
N GLY A 208 0.29 -32.52 46.49
CA GLY A 208 1.43 -33.03 47.25
C GLY A 208 1.75 -32.20 48.49
N ILE A 209 1.54 -30.88 48.43
CA ILE A 209 1.67 -29.98 49.58
C ILE A 209 0.50 -30.16 50.58
N MET A 210 -0.67 -30.64 50.13
CA MET A 210 -1.83 -30.91 50.99
C MET A 210 -1.86 -32.32 51.62
N GLN A 211 -0.89 -33.19 51.35
CA GLN A 211 -0.78 -34.46 52.10
C GLN A 211 -0.38 -34.16 53.55
N PRO A 212 -1.15 -34.63 54.56
CA PRO A 212 -0.85 -34.38 55.95
C PRO A 212 0.39 -35.18 56.35
N GLY A 213 1.54 -34.50 56.49
CA GLY A 213 2.78 -35.10 56.98
C GLY A 213 4.10 -34.46 56.52
N SER A 214 4.08 -33.44 55.65
CA SER A 214 5.31 -32.85 55.08
C SER A 214 5.75 -31.50 55.69
N LEU A 215 5.11 -31.06 56.78
CA LEU A 215 5.62 -29.94 57.56
C LEU A 215 6.57 -30.48 58.63
N PRO A 216 7.88 -30.14 58.61
CA PRO A 216 8.76 -30.37 59.74
C PRO A 216 8.35 -29.35 60.81
N PHE A 217 7.33 -29.70 61.60
CA PHE A 217 7.15 -29.03 62.88
C PHE A 217 8.30 -29.50 63.75
N GLU A 218 9.30 -28.64 63.90
CA GLU A 218 10.19 -28.65 65.06
C GLU A 218 9.30 -28.71 66.32
N GLU A 219 9.31 -29.85 66.99
CA GLU A 219 8.89 -29.97 68.38
C GLU A 219 9.80 -29.06 69.21
N ILE A 220 9.32 -27.86 69.50
CA ILE A 220 9.75 -27.12 70.69
C ILE A 220 8.74 -27.44 71.78
N TYR A 221 9.06 -28.44 72.61
CA TYR A 221 8.85 -28.42 74.07
C TYR A 221 9.73 -29.47 74.75
#